data_AF-R2QL01-F1
#
_entry.id   AF-R2QL01-F1
#
_cell.length_a   1.000
_cell.length_b   1.000
_cell.length_c   1.000
_cell.angle_alpha   90.00
_cell.angle_beta   90.00
_cell.angle_gamma   90.00
#
_symmetry.space_group_name_H-M   'P 1'
#
loop_
_entity.id
_entity.type
_entity.pdbx_description
1 polymer ?
#
loop_
_entity_poly.entity_id
_entity_poly.type
_entity_poly.pdbx_seq_one_letter_code
_entity_poly.pdbx_strand_id
1 'polypeptide(L)'
;MENKHSTDGIAEDLIRSFVQVASAEMHAKTLLEKRVSELENGLIDLETDLESQLQKIADFKEEIITLAEVRRTDMLYLFELYGSRGDKEKWCTVKHLAMAMMTAFEAWQASDHDEVLLSAALTKNKLFIKAITQFLGVEITECAACFADIIKGGENVDET
;
A
#
# COMPACT_ATOMS: atom_id res chain seq x y z
N MET A 1 -24.02 -11.74 20.12
CA MET A 1 -22.79 -11.70 20.93
C MET A 1 -21.85 -10.76 20.20
N GLU A 2 -21.87 -9.48 20.54
CA GLU A 2 -20.92 -8.51 19.98
C GLU A 2 -19.53 -8.87 20.49
N ASN A 3 -18.59 -9.08 19.57
CA ASN A 3 -17.20 -9.28 19.92
C ASN A 3 -16.62 -7.92 20.32
N LYS A 4 -16.64 -7.63 21.64
CA LYS A 4 -16.13 -6.40 22.27
C LYS A 4 -14.61 -6.18 22.12
N HIS A 5 -13.91 -7.06 21.40
CA HIS A 5 -12.50 -6.95 21.05
C HIS A 5 -12.27 -7.00 19.53
N SER A 6 -13.33 -6.97 18.73
CA SER A 6 -13.26 -6.98 17.27
C SER A 6 -12.69 -5.68 16.70
N THR A 7 -12.58 -4.62 17.48
CA THR A 7 -12.49 -3.24 16.97
C THR A 7 -11.13 -2.57 17.19
N ASP A 8 -10.26 -3.11 18.05
CA ASP A 8 -8.94 -2.51 18.31
C ASP A 8 -7.92 -2.74 17.17
N GLY A 9 -8.18 -3.69 16.26
CA GLY A 9 -7.22 -4.12 15.23
C GLY A 9 -7.64 -3.93 13.78
N ILE A 10 -8.93 -3.66 13.50
CA ILE A 10 -9.45 -3.62 12.12
C ILE A 10 -8.75 -2.54 11.29
N ALA A 11 -8.58 -1.34 11.85
CA ALA A 11 -7.90 -0.25 11.14
C ALA A 11 -6.45 -0.63 10.82
N GLU A 12 -5.72 -1.20 11.78
CA GLU A 12 -4.35 -1.65 11.60
C GLU A 12 -4.25 -2.75 10.53
N ASP A 13 -5.14 -3.74 10.58
CA ASP A 13 -5.16 -4.86 9.64
C ASP A 13 -5.54 -4.41 8.22
N LEU A 14 -6.51 -3.49 8.07
CA LEU A 14 -6.85 -2.88 6.79
C LEU A 14 -5.66 -2.07 6.22
N ILE A 15 -4.98 -1.30 7.08
CA ILE A 15 -3.78 -0.57 6.69
C ILE A 15 -2.72 -1.52 6.18
N ARG A 16 -2.44 -2.59 6.94
CA ARG A 16 -1.47 -3.60 6.56
C ARG A 16 -1.85 -4.30 5.25
N SER A 17 -3.12 -4.64 5.09
CA SER A 17 -3.67 -5.27 3.89
C SER A 17 -3.45 -4.39 2.66
N PHE A 18 -3.94 -3.15 2.65
CA PHE A 18 -3.84 -2.32 1.45
C PHE A 18 -2.37 -1.97 1.12
N VAL A 19 -1.48 -1.87 2.12
CA VAL A 19 -0.04 -1.66 1.92
C VAL A 19 0.59 -2.86 1.21
N GLN A 20 0.27 -4.08 1.63
CA GLN A 20 0.76 -5.30 0.99
C GLN A 20 0.20 -5.45 -0.43
N VAL A 21 -1.10 -5.21 -0.62
CA VAL A 21 -1.74 -5.26 -1.95
C VAL A 21 -1.14 -4.19 -2.89
N ALA A 22 -0.89 -2.97 -2.39
CA ALA A 22 -0.22 -1.93 -3.19
C ALA A 22 1.20 -2.35 -3.60
N SER A 23 1.93 -3.04 -2.72
CA SER A 23 3.28 -3.53 -3.01
C SER A 23 3.25 -4.67 -4.05
N ALA A 24 2.28 -5.57 -3.96
CA ALA A 24 2.03 -6.60 -4.98
C ALA A 24 1.65 -5.98 -6.34
N GLU A 25 0.79 -4.97 -6.36
CA GLU A 25 0.42 -4.23 -7.58
C GLU A 25 1.64 -3.59 -8.24
N MET A 26 2.54 -2.99 -7.44
CA MET A 26 3.79 -2.44 -7.95
C MET A 26 4.69 -3.53 -8.55
N HIS A 27 4.76 -4.70 -7.92
CA HIS A 27 5.54 -5.82 -8.45
C HIS A 27 4.98 -6.33 -9.78
N ALA A 28 3.67 -6.57 -9.87
CA ALA A 28 3.00 -6.98 -11.11
C ALA A 28 3.21 -5.94 -12.23
N LYS A 29 3.13 -4.64 -11.91
CA LYS A 29 3.48 -3.55 -12.83
C LYS A 29 4.92 -3.66 -13.34
N THR A 30 5.89 -3.86 -12.46
CA THR A 30 7.29 -4.02 -12.87
C THR A 30 7.49 -5.24 -13.78
N LEU A 31 6.81 -6.35 -13.50
CA LEU A 31 6.86 -7.53 -14.36
C LEU A 31 6.24 -7.28 -15.75
N LEU A 32 5.10 -6.58 -15.81
CA LEU A 32 4.49 -6.14 -17.06
C LEU A 32 5.46 -5.28 -17.88
N GLU A 33 6.04 -4.25 -17.26
CA GLU A 33 7.00 -3.34 -17.93
C GLU A 33 8.23 -4.10 -18.44
N LYS A 34 8.75 -5.03 -17.64
CA LYS A 34 9.85 -5.90 -18.04
C LYS A 34 9.48 -6.75 -19.27
N ARG A 35 8.32 -7.41 -19.27
CA ARG A 35 7.91 -8.26 -20.42
C ARG A 35 7.67 -7.46 -21.68
N VAL A 36 7.05 -6.29 -21.58
CA VAL A 36 6.88 -5.39 -22.72
C VAL A 36 8.25 -4.97 -23.26
N SER A 37 9.18 -4.56 -22.39
CA SER A 37 10.52 -4.17 -22.79
C SER A 37 11.32 -5.32 -23.44
N GLU A 38 11.25 -6.53 -22.90
CA GLU A 38 11.89 -7.71 -23.49
C GLU A 38 11.38 -8.00 -24.91
N LEU A 39 10.08 -7.83 -25.14
CA LEU A 39 9.47 -8.01 -26.46
C LEU A 39 9.91 -6.92 -27.44
N GLU A 40 9.87 -5.65 -27.02
CA GLU A 40 10.26 -4.50 -27.85
C GLU A 40 11.74 -4.52 -28.24
N ASN A 41 12.60 -5.10 -27.41
CA ASN A 41 14.04 -5.15 -27.64
C ASN A 41 14.51 -6.49 -28.27
N GLY A 42 13.58 -7.35 -28.70
CA GLY A 42 13.92 -8.61 -29.35
C GLY A 42 14.65 -9.61 -28.45
N LEU A 43 14.42 -9.55 -27.14
CA LEU A 43 14.97 -10.50 -26.15
C LEU A 43 14.12 -11.78 -26.04
N ILE A 44 13.04 -11.87 -26.80
CA ILE A 44 12.12 -13.01 -26.88
C ILE A 44 12.22 -13.62 -28.27
N ASP A 45 12.36 -14.95 -28.34
CA ASP A 45 12.22 -15.68 -29.59
C ASP A 45 10.75 -15.66 -30.04
N LEU A 46 10.48 -14.92 -31.11
CA LEU A 46 9.12 -14.72 -31.59
C LEU A 46 8.52 -15.96 -32.26
N GLU A 47 9.34 -16.92 -32.68
CA GLU A 47 8.87 -18.14 -33.35
C GLU A 47 8.34 -19.15 -32.33
N THR A 48 8.94 -19.21 -31.14
CA THR A 48 8.59 -20.20 -30.11
C THR A 48 7.76 -19.61 -28.97
N ASP A 49 8.02 -18.37 -28.57
CA ASP A 49 7.59 -17.87 -27.27
C ASP A 49 6.51 -16.77 -27.36
N LEU A 50 6.28 -16.17 -28.53
CA LEU A 50 5.43 -14.98 -28.69
C LEU A 50 4.05 -15.13 -28.03
N GLU A 51 3.32 -16.21 -28.31
CA GLU A 51 1.99 -16.43 -27.77
C GLU A 51 2.00 -16.50 -26.23
N SER A 52 2.98 -17.22 -25.66
CA SER A 52 3.14 -17.35 -24.21
C SER A 52 3.47 -16.01 -23.53
N GLN A 53 4.22 -15.13 -24.21
CA GLN A 53 4.60 -13.83 -23.67
C GLN A 53 3.46 -12.83 -23.77
N LEU A 54 2.68 -12.87 -24.85
CA LEU A 54 1.45 -12.08 -24.98
C LEU A 54 0.42 -12.48 -23.92
N GLN A 55 0.29 -13.78 -23.62
CA GLN A 55 -0.57 -14.25 -22.54
C GLN A 55 -0.11 -13.72 -21.18
N LYS A 56 1.19 -13.82 -20.85
CA LYS A 56 1.73 -13.26 -19.59
C LYS A 56 1.48 -11.76 -19.47
N ILE A 57 1.62 -11.01 -20.57
CA ILE A 57 1.32 -9.57 -20.60
C ILE A 57 -0.16 -9.31 -20.29
N ALA A 58 -1.07 -10.12 -20.86
CA ALA A 58 -2.50 -10.04 -20.56
C ALA A 58 -2.79 -10.37 -19.09
N ASP A 59 -2.19 -11.45 -18.57
CA ASP A 59 -2.34 -11.90 -17.19
C ASP A 59 -1.89 -10.82 -16.20
N PHE A 60 -0.72 -10.19 -16.41
CA PHE A 60 -0.25 -9.12 -15.54
C PHE A 60 -1.14 -7.88 -15.58
N LYS A 61 -1.72 -7.54 -16.74
CA LYS A 61 -2.68 -6.41 -16.82
C LYS A 61 -3.92 -6.68 -15.98
N GLU A 62 -4.46 -7.90 -16.06
CA GLU A 62 -5.62 -8.32 -15.29
C GLU A 62 -5.31 -8.38 -13.78
N GLU A 63 -4.14 -8.91 -13.42
CA GLU A 63 -3.66 -8.96 -12.04
C GLU A 63 -3.54 -7.55 -11.44
N ILE A 64 -2.97 -6.59 -12.17
CA ILE A 64 -2.88 -5.18 -11.73
C ILE A 64 -4.26 -4.58 -11.49
N ILE A 65 -5.23 -4.85 -12.37
CA ILE A 65 -6.62 -4.35 -12.22
C ILE A 65 -7.24 -4.94 -10.96
N THR A 66 -7.12 -6.26 -10.79
CA THR A 66 -7.66 -6.99 -9.63
C THR A 66 -7.06 -6.48 -8.32
N LEU A 67 -5.74 -6.35 -8.24
CA LEU A 67 -5.04 -5.84 -7.05
C LEU A 67 -5.45 -4.38 -6.76
N ALA A 68 -5.58 -3.55 -7.79
CA ALA A 68 -6.00 -2.17 -7.62
C ALA A 68 -7.43 -2.07 -7.07
N GLU A 69 -8.35 -2.95 -7.47
CA GLU A 69 -9.71 -3.02 -6.94
C GLU A 69 -9.75 -3.49 -5.49
N VAL A 70 -9.03 -4.56 -5.14
CA VAL A 70 -8.92 -5.05 -3.76
C VAL A 70 -8.39 -3.95 -2.83
N ARG A 71 -7.29 -3.29 -3.22
CA ARG A 71 -6.74 -2.15 -2.46
C ARG A 71 -7.75 -1.02 -2.31
N ARG A 72 -8.49 -0.70 -3.38
CA ARG A 72 -9.49 0.39 -3.33
C ARG A 72 -10.59 0.08 -2.33
N THR A 73 -11.05 -1.17 -2.28
CA THR A 73 -12.04 -1.63 -1.31
C THR A 73 -11.54 -1.44 0.12
N ASP A 74 -10.32 -1.90 0.43
CA ASP A 74 -9.74 -1.75 1.77
C ASP A 74 -9.61 -0.28 2.19
N MET A 75 -9.09 0.56 1.28
CA MET A 75 -8.91 1.99 1.55
C MET A 75 -10.26 2.72 1.70
N LEU A 76 -11.29 2.34 0.94
CA LEU A 76 -12.62 2.93 1.03
C LEU A 76 -13.28 2.55 2.35
N TYR A 77 -13.23 1.27 2.70
CA TYR A 77 -13.77 0.76 3.96
C TYR A 77 -13.10 1.45 5.15
N LEU A 78 -11.77 1.59 5.11
CA LEU A 78 -11.03 2.31 6.14
C LEU A 78 -11.44 3.79 6.23
N PHE A 79 -11.62 4.48 5.10
CA PHE A 79 -12.08 5.86 5.11
C PHE A 79 -13.49 6.02 5.71
N GLU A 80 -14.38 5.08 5.39
CA GLU A 80 -15.74 5.02 5.93
C GLU A 80 -15.76 4.69 7.42
N LEU A 81 -14.87 3.80 7.89
CA LEU A 81 -14.71 3.46 9.30
C LEU A 81 -14.41 4.68 10.17
N TYR A 82 -13.70 5.68 9.63
CA TYR A 82 -13.40 6.95 10.31
C TYR A 82 -14.45 8.05 10.03
N GLY A 83 -15.61 7.66 9.51
CA GLY A 83 -16.76 8.55 9.29
C GLY A 83 -16.65 9.44 8.04
N SER A 84 -15.75 9.11 7.10
CA SER A 84 -15.58 9.86 5.85
C SER A 84 -15.22 11.34 6.00
N ARG A 85 -14.57 11.71 7.12
CA ARG A 85 -14.26 13.10 7.49
C ARG A 85 -12.90 13.62 7.01
N GLY A 86 -12.03 12.73 6.55
CA GLY A 86 -10.68 13.08 6.11
C GLY A 86 -10.58 13.56 4.66
N ASP A 87 -9.35 13.76 4.22
CA ASP A 87 -9.03 14.32 2.91
C ASP A 87 -8.86 13.22 1.83
N LYS A 88 -9.88 13.05 0.99
CA LYS A 88 -9.84 12.09 -0.14
C LYS A 88 -8.75 12.42 -1.17
N GLU A 89 -8.26 13.67 -1.27
CA GLU A 89 -7.16 14.01 -2.18
C GLU A 89 -5.84 13.34 -1.74
N LYS A 90 -5.72 12.93 -0.47
CA LYS A 90 -4.58 12.15 0.03
C LYS A 90 -4.58 10.69 -0.41
N TRP A 91 -5.66 10.17 -1.00
CA TRP A 91 -5.79 8.77 -1.40
C TRP A 91 -4.58 8.23 -2.16
N CYS A 92 -4.21 8.89 -3.27
CA CYS A 92 -3.07 8.46 -4.07
C CYS A 92 -1.74 8.66 -3.31
N THR A 93 -1.64 9.70 -2.49
CA THR A 93 -0.44 9.99 -1.69
C THR A 93 -0.20 8.88 -0.66
N VAL A 94 -1.24 8.44 0.05
CA VAL A 94 -1.18 7.30 0.99
C VAL A 94 -0.70 6.04 0.27
N LYS A 95 -1.32 5.71 -0.87
CA LYS A 95 -0.92 4.57 -1.71
C LYS A 95 0.57 4.64 -2.11
N HIS A 96 1.02 5.77 -2.65
CA HIS A 96 2.39 5.92 -3.15
C HIS A 96 3.43 5.87 -2.02
N LEU A 97 3.13 6.49 -0.86
CA LEU A 97 4.01 6.46 0.30
C LEU A 97 4.06 5.08 0.98
N ALA A 98 2.94 4.34 0.97
CA ALA A 98 2.89 2.95 1.43
C ALA A 98 3.88 2.05 0.67
N MET A 99 3.86 2.12 -0.67
CA MET A 99 4.82 1.38 -1.50
C MET A 99 6.25 1.88 -1.26
N ALA A 100 6.46 3.20 -1.23
CA ALA A 100 7.78 3.78 -1.08
C ALA A 100 8.44 3.43 0.26
N MET A 101 7.68 3.41 1.36
CA MET A 101 8.21 3.02 2.67
C MET A 101 8.57 1.54 2.72
N MET A 102 7.72 0.66 2.15
CA MET A 102 7.96 -0.78 2.12
C MET A 102 9.16 -1.13 1.24
N THR A 103 9.23 -0.61 0.02
CA THR A 103 10.37 -0.85 -0.88
C THR A 103 11.68 -0.34 -0.31
N ALA A 104 11.69 0.80 0.39
CA ALA A 104 12.90 1.30 1.06
C ALA A 104 13.32 0.41 2.23
N PHE A 105 12.36 -0.15 2.96
CA PHE A 105 12.63 -1.09 4.05
C PHE A 105 13.20 -2.42 3.52
N GLU A 106 12.64 -2.95 2.44
CA GLU A 106 13.17 -4.14 1.75
C GLU A 106 14.59 -3.92 1.21
N ALA A 107 14.89 -2.72 0.70
CA ALA A 107 16.24 -2.37 0.26
C ALA A 107 17.25 -2.42 1.43
N TRP A 108 16.88 -1.95 2.62
CA TRP A 108 17.71 -2.08 3.83
C TRP A 108 17.92 -3.55 4.25
N GLN A 109 16.87 -4.37 4.16
CA GLN A 109 16.99 -5.81 4.44
C GLN A 109 17.95 -6.50 3.48
N ALA A 110 18.04 -6.03 2.24
CA ALA A 110 18.93 -6.58 1.21
C ALA A 110 20.36 -6.01 1.24
N SER A 111 20.63 -4.95 2.02
CA SER A 111 21.87 -4.16 1.91
C SER A 111 22.91 -4.44 3.00
N ASP A 112 22.86 -5.60 3.66
CA ASP A 112 23.70 -5.90 4.84
C ASP A 112 23.54 -4.84 5.94
N HIS A 113 22.30 -4.42 6.17
CA HIS A 113 21.91 -3.47 7.23
C HIS A 113 22.46 -2.04 7.07
N ASP A 114 22.57 -1.52 5.85
CA ASP A 114 22.94 -0.11 5.59
C ASP A 114 22.00 0.89 6.30
N GLU A 115 22.52 1.58 7.31
CA GLU A 115 21.80 2.55 8.14
C GLU A 115 21.25 3.75 7.35
N VAL A 116 21.86 4.12 6.20
CA VAL A 116 21.33 5.18 5.33
C VAL A 116 20.00 4.74 4.73
N LEU A 117 19.88 3.48 4.33
CA LEU A 117 18.65 2.91 3.79
C LEU A 117 17.57 2.76 4.87
N LEU A 118 17.95 2.37 6.08
CA LEU A 118 17.01 2.34 7.22
C LEU A 118 16.46 3.74 7.53
N SER A 119 17.34 4.74 7.63
CA SER A 119 16.95 6.14 7.86
C SER A 119 16.01 6.66 6.75
N ALA A 120 16.29 6.29 5.50
CA ALA A 120 15.44 6.61 4.37
C ALA A 120 14.07 5.90 4.42
N ALA A 121 14.00 4.66 4.91
CA ALA A 121 12.74 3.94 5.11
C ALA A 121 11.90 4.56 6.22
N LEU A 122 12.50 4.85 7.38
CA LEU A 122 11.83 5.50 8.52
C LEU A 122 11.32 6.90 8.16
N THR A 123 12.05 7.66 7.36
CA THR A 123 11.60 8.98 6.87
C THR A 123 10.36 8.85 5.98
N LYS A 124 10.33 7.86 5.08
CA LYS A 124 9.14 7.60 4.24
C LYS A 124 7.94 7.14 5.08
N ASN A 125 8.18 6.34 6.12
CA ASN A 125 7.12 5.94 7.06
C ASN A 125 6.51 7.15 7.79
N LYS A 126 7.31 8.13 8.22
CA LYS A 126 6.78 9.38 8.81
C LYS A 126 5.85 10.13 7.84
N LEU A 127 6.26 10.24 6.58
CA LEU A 127 5.43 10.85 5.54
C LEU A 127 4.14 10.05 5.29
N PHE A 128 4.23 8.71 5.28
CA PHE A 128 3.07 7.84 5.16
C PHE A 128 2.09 8.05 6.33
N ILE A 129 2.57 8.05 7.58
CA ILE A 129 1.76 8.28 8.78
C ILE A 129 1.05 9.65 8.71
N LYS A 130 1.76 10.69 8.28
CA LYS A 130 1.16 12.01 8.06
C LYS A 130 0.07 11.99 7.00
N ALA A 131 0.34 11.35 5.86
CA ALA A 131 -0.62 11.28 4.76
C ALA A 131 -1.86 10.48 5.16
N ILE A 132 -1.70 9.37 5.89
CA ILE A 132 -2.83 8.53 6.28
C ILE A 132 -3.66 9.18 7.39
N THR A 133 -3.05 9.89 8.33
CA THR A 133 -3.82 10.64 9.35
C THR A 133 -4.63 11.77 8.72
N GLN A 134 -4.08 12.48 7.72
CA GLN A 134 -4.82 13.44 6.90
C GLN A 134 -5.96 12.77 6.11
N PHE A 135 -5.69 11.60 5.52
CA PHE A 135 -6.68 10.82 4.77
C PHE A 135 -7.85 10.35 5.66
N LEU A 136 -7.58 9.95 6.91
CA LEU A 136 -8.61 9.48 7.83
C LEU A 136 -9.36 10.62 8.54
N GLY A 137 -8.77 11.83 8.59
CA GLY A 137 -9.36 12.96 9.29
C GLY A 137 -9.21 12.86 10.82
N VAL A 138 -8.16 12.18 11.27
CA VAL A 138 -7.77 12.07 12.69
C VAL A 138 -6.68 13.10 13.03
N GLU A 139 -6.21 13.12 14.27
CA GLU A 139 -5.08 13.95 14.66
C GLU A 139 -3.87 13.70 13.74
N ILE A 140 -3.40 14.77 13.09
CA ILE A 140 -2.28 14.69 12.14
C ILE A 140 -0.99 14.50 12.93
N THR A 141 -0.30 13.39 12.68
CA THR A 141 0.98 13.08 13.32
C THR A 141 1.96 12.45 12.33
N GLU A 142 3.24 12.46 12.69
CA GLU A 142 4.32 11.73 12.03
C GLU A 142 4.91 10.65 12.98
N CYS A 143 4.41 10.57 14.22
CA CYS A 143 4.90 9.66 15.24
C CYS A 143 4.19 8.30 15.13
N ALA A 144 4.96 7.23 14.91
CA ALA A 144 4.42 5.88 14.81
C ALA A 144 3.72 5.40 16.09
N ALA A 145 4.24 5.78 17.27
CA ALA A 145 3.62 5.44 18.55
C ALA A 145 2.27 6.15 18.71
N CYS A 146 2.23 7.47 18.48
CA CYS A 146 0.96 8.23 18.52
C CYS A 146 -0.04 7.69 17.50
N PHE A 147 0.41 7.34 16.29
CA PHE A 147 -0.45 6.76 15.27
C PHE A 147 -1.06 5.42 15.70
N ALA A 148 -0.25 4.54 16.31
CA ALA A 148 -0.73 3.27 16.84
C ALA A 148 -1.80 3.45 17.93
N ASP A 149 -1.68 4.48 18.76
CA ASP A 149 -2.71 4.82 19.77
C ASP A 149 -3.98 5.39 19.11
N ILE A 150 -3.83 6.28 18.12
CA ILE A 150 -4.95 6.87 17.38
C ILE A 150 -5.80 5.79 16.70
N ILE A 151 -5.17 4.82 16.04
CA ILE A 151 -5.92 3.79 15.29
C ILE A 151 -6.57 2.73 16.18
N LYS A 152 -6.14 2.63 17.45
CA LYS A 152 -6.79 1.79 18.48
C LYS A 152 -7.92 2.53 19.19
N GLY A 153 -7.81 3.85 19.33
CA GLY A 153 -8.80 4.69 20.03
C GLY A 153 -10.04 5.07 19.22
N GLY A 154 -10.22 4.50 18.02
CA GLY A 154 -11.23 4.91 17.02
C GLY A 154 -12.71 4.74 17.41
N GLU A 155 -13.04 4.28 18.62
CA GLU A 155 -14.43 4.13 19.09
C GLU A 155 -14.95 5.28 19.96
N ASN A 156 -14.14 6.27 20.37
CA ASN A 156 -14.64 7.39 21.18
C ASN A 156 -15.21 8.53 20.33
N VAL A 157 -16.22 8.22 19.51
CA VAL A 157 -17.09 9.23 18.89
C VAL A 157 -18.51 8.96 19.37
N ASP A 158 -18.80 9.34 20.62
CA ASP A 158 -20.08 9.89 21.09
C ASP A 158 -20.12 9.91 22.64
N GLU A 159 -19.55 10.94 23.27
CA GLU A 159 -20.01 11.45 24.57
C GLU A 159 -19.71 12.97 24.69
N THR A 160 -20.34 13.80 23.86
CA THR A 160 -20.68 15.20 24.20
C THR A 160 -21.87 15.67 23.39
#